data_AF-A0A242LQB7-F1
#
_entry.id   AF-A0A242LQB7-F1
#
_cell.length_a   1.000
_cell.length_b   1.000
_cell.length_c   1.000
_cell.angle_alpha   90.00
_cell.angle_beta   90.00
_cell.angle_gamma   90.00
#
_symmetry.space_group_name_H-M   'P 1'
#
loop_
_entity.id
_entity.type
_entity.pdbx_description
1 polymer ?
#
loop_
_entity_poly.entity_id
_entity_poly.type
_entity_poly.pdbx_seq_one_letter_code
_entity_poly.pdbx_strand_id
1 'polypeptide(L)'
;MKNSALCLKAVPYQDIIDLRDTVERLQSWQEPLAVLEKYFTNPNTPINKKQVVKDYYACSQLFQLFKNNYDSLTEQVNKQFLTMNTLEKMTVLKSSVKVF
;
A
#
# COMPACT_ATOMS: atom_id res chain seq x y z
N MET A 1 -20.04 -8.67 -38.90
CA MET A 1 -19.73 -8.76 -37.45
C MET A 1 -18.54 -7.86 -37.17
N LYS A 2 -18.71 -6.76 -36.44
CA LYS A 2 -17.61 -5.86 -36.07
C LYS A 2 -16.99 -6.40 -34.78
N ASN A 3 -15.83 -7.06 -34.89
CA ASN A 3 -15.00 -7.38 -33.74
C ASN A 3 -14.37 -6.08 -33.23
N SER A 4 -15.08 -5.37 -32.35
CA SER A 4 -14.45 -4.34 -31.52
C SER A 4 -13.63 -5.06 -30.46
N ALA A 5 -12.40 -5.42 -30.82
CA ALA A 5 -11.40 -5.81 -29.82
C ALA A 5 -11.41 -4.72 -28.75
N LEU A 6 -11.83 -5.07 -27.54
CA LEU A 6 -11.67 -4.23 -26.35
C LEU A 6 -10.17 -4.00 -26.23
N CYS A 7 -9.69 -2.88 -26.76
CA CYS A 7 -8.31 -2.47 -26.63
C CYS A 7 -8.12 -2.14 -25.15
N LEU A 8 -7.69 -3.13 -24.37
CA LEU A 8 -7.20 -2.92 -23.02
C LEU A 8 -6.13 -1.84 -23.15
N LYS A 9 -6.39 -0.65 -22.59
CA LYS A 9 -5.43 0.44 -22.62
C LYS A 9 -4.10 -0.09 -22.08
N ALA A 10 -3.02 0.10 -22.84
CA ALA A 10 -1.70 -0.34 -22.43
C ALA A 10 -1.37 0.26 -21.05
N VAL A 11 -1.07 -0.58 -20.07
CA VAL A 11 -0.63 -0.14 -18.74
C VAL A 11 0.73 0.55 -18.91
N PRO A 12 0.87 1.83 -18.51
CA PRO A 12 2.15 2.52 -18.56
C PRO A 12 3.24 1.75 -17.83
N TYR A 13 4.44 1.68 -18.41
CA TYR A 13 5.58 1.00 -17.78
C TYR A 13 5.93 1.59 -16.40
N GLN A 14 5.75 2.91 -16.24
CA GLN A 14 5.98 3.57 -14.95
C GLN A 14 5.03 3.05 -13.86
N ASP A 15 3.76 2.80 -14.19
CA ASP A 15 2.79 2.27 -13.24
C ASP A 15 3.18 0.85 -12.76
N ILE A 16 3.83 0.06 -13.63
CA ILE A 16 4.36 -1.26 -13.29
C ILE A 16 5.54 -1.14 -12.31
N ILE A 17 6.43 -0.17 -12.55
CA ILE A 17 7.57 0.10 -11.66
C ILE A 17 7.09 0.62 -10.29
N ASP A 18 6.17 1.58 -10.28
CA ASP A 18 5.62 2.15 -9.04
C ASP A 18 4.90 1.09 -8.19
N LEU A 19 4.18 0.17 -8.84
CA LEU A 19 3.56 -0.97 -8.15
C LEU A 19 4.61 -1.90 -7.56
N ARG A 20 5.68 -2.21 -8.30
CA ARG A 20 6.78 -3.04 -7.82
C ARG A 20 7.45 -2.42 -6.60
N ASP A 21 7.78 -1.14 -6.64
CA ASP A 21 8.42 -0.42 -5.52
C ASP A 21 7.52 -0.42 -4.28
N THR A 22 6.20 -0.30 -4.49
CA THR A 22 5.21 -0.38 -3.41
C THR A 22 5.20 -1.78 -2.78
N VAL A 23 5.25 -2.84 -3.60
CA VAL A 23 5.32 -4.23 -3.12
C VAL A 23 6.61 -4.49 -2.36
N GLU A 24 7.75 -4.02 -2.86
CA GLU A 24 9.06 -4.15 -2.18
C GLU A 24 9.05 -3.43 -0.83
N ARG A 25 8.47 -2.22 -0.75
CA ARG A 25 8.28 -1.49 0.52
C ARG A 25 7.41 -2.27 1.50
N LEU A 26 6.30 -2.85 1.05
CA LEU A 26 5.44 -3.67 1.92
C LEU A 26 6.16 -4.92 2.42
N GLN A 27 6.94 -5.59 1.56
CA GLN A 27 7.74 -6.76 1.94
C GLN A 27 8.81 -6.42 2.98
N SER A 28 9.42 -5.24 2.90
CA SER A 28 10.42 -4.79 3.88
C SER A 28 9.89 -4.73 5.33
N TRP A 29 8.56 -4.66 5.51
CA TRP A 29 7.93 -4.68 6.83
C TRP A 29 7.73 -6.08 7.42
N GLN A 30 7.97 -7.16 6.68
CA GLN A 30 7.77 -8.53 7.18
C GLN A 30 8.59 -8.83 8.45
N GLU A 31 9.89 -8.55 8.43
CA GLU A 31 10.76 -8.77 9.61
C GLU A 31 10.37 -7.89 10.81
N PRO A 32 10.19 -6.56 10.66
CA PRO A 32 9.67 -5.71 11.73
C PRO A 32 8.37 -6.19 12.35
N LEU A 33 7.41 -6.66 11.54
CA LEU A 33 6.12 -7.15 12.01
C LEU A 33 6.26 -8.48 12.77
N ALA A 34 7.17 -9.36 12.35
CA ALA A 34 7.46 -10.61 13.06
C ALA A 34 8.02 -10.37 14.48
N VAL A 35 8.78 -9.28 14.68
CA VAL A 35 9.25 -8.86 16.01
C VAL A 35 8.07 -8.46 16.92
N LEU A 36 7.09 -7.71 16.38
CA LEU A 36 5.88 -7.36 17.13
C LEU A 36 5.09 -8.62 17.48
N GLU A 37 4.87 -9.50 16.51
CA GLU A 37 4.13 -10.75 16.72
C GLU A 37 4.77 -11.57 17.84
N LYS A 38 6.09 -11.78 17.80
CA LYS A 38 6.82 -12.51 18.84
C LYS A 38 6.70 -11.87 20.23
N TYR A 39 6.68 -10.54 20.31
CA TYR A 39 6.50 -9.84 21.58
C TYR A 39 5.08 -10.06 22.15
N PHE A 40 4.04 -9.91 21.33
CA PHE A 40 2.65 -10.03 21.78
C PHE A 40 2.19 -11.48 21.98
N THR A 41 2.78 -12.46 21.30
CA THR A 41 2.41 -13.88 21.40
C THR A 41 3.23 -14.67 22.41
N ASN A 42 4.30 -14.11 22.99
CA ASN A 42 5.12 -14.79 23.97
C ASN A 42 4.74 -14.39 25.42
N PRO A 43 3.92 -15.18 26.12
CA PRO A 43 3.66 -14.97 27.55
C PRO A 43 4.89 -15.40 28.36
N ASN A 44 5.90 -14.54 28.43
CA ASN A 44 7.09 -14.77 29.25
C ASN A 44 6.71 -14.86 30.74
N THR A 45 6.58 -16.07 31.26
CA THR A 45 6.60 -16.38 32.70
C THR A 45 8.01 -16.83 33.07
N PRO A 46 8.76 -16.14 33.97
CA PRO A 46 8.37 -15.03 34.84
C PRO A 46 8.53 -13.64 34.20
N ILE A 47 7.60 -12.72 34.52
CA ILE A 47 7.57 -11.36 33.96
C ILE A 47 8.66 -10.50 34.60
N ASN A 48 9.68 -10.14 33.82
CA ASN A 48 10.58 -9.03 34.17
C ASN A 48 9.92 -7.70 33.77
N LYS A 49 9.27 -7.03 34.73
CA LYS A 49 8.51 -5.79 34.51
C LYS A 49 9.31 -4.68 33.79
N LYS A 50 10.60 -4.50 34.12
CA LYS A 50 11.45 -3.49 33.47
C LYS A 50 11.69 -3.82 32.00
N GLN A 51 11.93 -5.10 31.71
CA GLN A 51 12.13 -5.58 30.34
C GLN A 51 10.84 -5.43 29.52
N VAL A 52 9.69 -5.82 30.08
CA VAL A 52 8.39 -5.68 29.42
C VAL A 52 8.09 -4.23 29.05
N VAL A 53 8.34 -3.26 29.94
CA VAL A 53 8.12 -1.83 29.65
C VAL A 53 9.05 -1.34 28.54
N LYS A 54 10.31 -1.74 28.54
CA LYS A 54 11.29 -1.35 27.51
C LYS A 54 10.90 -1.93 26.14
N ASP A 55 10.55 -3.21 26.10
CA ASP A 55 10.17 -3.90 24.87
C ASP A 55 8.83 -3.39 24.35
N TYR A 56 7.87 -3.10 25.23
CA TYR A 56 6.62 -2.43 24.87
C TYR A 56 6.88 -1.08 24.20
N TYR A 57 7.76 -0.26 24.79
CA TYR A 57 8.07 1.05 24.24
C TYR A 57 8.73 0.95 22.86
N ALA A 58 9.66 0.02 22.67
CA ALA A 58 10.29 -0.24 21.38
C ALA A 58 9.27 -0.73 20.33
N CYS A 59 8.43 -1.71 20.69
CA CYS A 59 7.38 -2.24 19.83
C CYS A 59 6.33 -1.17 19.48
N SER A 60 5.95 -0.33 20.43
CA SER A 60 5.04 0.79 20.21
C SER A 60 5.61 1.79 19.22
N GLN A 61 6.90 2.15 19.32
CA GLN A 61 7.53 3.05 18.35
C GLN A 61 7.58 2.43 16.95
N LEU A 62 7.94 1.15 16.85
CA LEU A 62 7.98 0.43 15.58
C LEU A 62 6.58 0.36 14.94
N PHE A 63 5.55 0.07 15.73
CA PHE A 63 4.16 0.08 15.28
C PHE A 63 3.72 1.47 14.78
N GLN A 64 4.03 2.55 15.52
CA GLN A 64 3.69 3.90 15.10
C GLN A 64 4.37 4.27 13.78
N LEU A 65 5.64 3.92 13.60
CA LEU A 65 6.37 4.14 12.35
C LEU A 65 5.75 3.36 11.19
N PHE A 66 5.42 2.08 11.40
CA PHE A 66 4.73 1.27 10.42
C PHE A 66 3.40 1.90 10.01
N LYS A 67 2.55 2.22 11.00
CA LYS A 67 1.23 2.80 10.79
C LYS A 67 1.29 4.09 9.98
N ASN A 68 2.17 5.01 10.35
CA ASN A 68 2.31 6.28 9.64
C ASN A 68 2.74 6.08 8.18
N ASN A 69 3.68 5.18 7.92
CA ASN A 69 4.10 4.86 6.55
C ASN A 69 2.97 4.19 5.75
N TYR A 70 2.27 3.24 6.35
CA TYR A 70 1.14 2.56 5.73
C TYR A 70 0.02 3.54 5.38
N ASP A 71 -0.36 4.42 6.31
CA ASP A 71 -1.41 5.41 6.11
C ASP A 71 -1.02 6.39 4.97
N SER A 72 0.24 6.85 4.95
CA SER A 72 0.78 7.72 3.88
C SER A 72 0.78 7.06 2.51
N LEU A 73 1.30 5.83 2.41
CA LEU A 73 1.32 5.03 1.17
C LEU A 73 -0.11 4.79 0.67
N THR A 74 -1.03 4.44 1.57
CA THR A 74 -2.43 4.20 1.24
C THR A 74 -3.10 5.47 0.71
N GLU A 75 -2.84 6.62 1.33
CA GLU A 75 -3.35 7.90 0.84
C GLU A 75 -2.81 8.25 -0.55
N GLN A 76 -1.51 8.03 -0.79
CA GLN A 76 -0.89 8.27 -2.09
C GLN A 76 -1.50 7.39 -3.19
N VAL A 77 -1.63 6.09 -2.92
CA VAL A 77 -2.24 5.13 -3.87
C VAL A 77 -3.69 5.52 -4.16
N ASN A 78 -4.47 5.89 -3.15
CA ASN A 78 -5.85 6.34 -3.34
C ASN A 78 -5.94 7.61 -4.21
N LYS A 79 -5.05 8.58 -4.01
CA LYS A 79 -4.97 9.79 -4.86
C LYS A 79 -4.62 9.46 -6.31
N GLN A 80 -3.65 8.57 -6.53
CA GLN A 80 -3.31 8.10 -7.88
C GLN A 80 -4.51 7.40 -8.53
N PHE A 81 -5.22 6.54 -7.79
CA PHE A 81 -6.40 5.83 -8.29
C PHE A 81 -7.56 6.77 -8.67
N LEU A 82 -7.84 7.79 -7.86
CA LEU A 82 -8.85 8.81 -8.18
C LEU A 82 -8.47 9.62 -9.43
N THR A 83 -7.18 9.94 -9.58
CA THR A 83 -6.66 10.66 -10.74
C THR A 83 -6.80 9.81 -12.01
N MET A 84 -6.45 8.53 -11.97
CA MET A 84 -6.64 7.62 -13.10
C MET A 84 -8.12 7.51 -13.47
N ASN A 85 -9.02 7.27 -12.52
CA ASN A 85 -10.47 7.17 -12.79
C ASN A 85 -11.07 8.44 -13.39
N THR A 86 -10.63 9.62 -12.96
CA THR A 86 -11.12 10.89 -13.51
C THR A 86 -10.59 11.14 -14.91
N LEU A 87 -9.31 10.83 -15.18
CA LEU A 87 -8.74 10.87 -16.52
C LEU A 87 -9.39 9.87 -17.48
N GLU A 88 -9.75 8.68 -17.00
CA GLU A 88 -10.51 7.69 -17.78
C GLU A 88 -11.91 8.21 -18.16
N LYS A 89 -12.64 8.79 -17.21
CA LYS A 89 -13.95 9.41 -17.48
C LYS A 89 -13.83 10.54 -18.50
N MET A 90 -12.80 11.39 -18.39
CA MET A 90 -12.58 12.49 -19.35
C MET A 90 -12.15 12.01 -20.75
N THR A 91 -11.37 10.92 -20.85
CA THR A 91 -11.02 10.34 -22.16
C THR A 91 -12.23 9.74 -22.85
N VAL A 92 -13.09 9.01 -22.11
CA VAL A 92 -14.35 8.45 -22.65
C VAL A 92 -15.30 9.55 -23.15
N LEU A 93 -15.39 10.68 -22.43
CA LEU A 93 -16.21 11.83 -22.85
C LEU A 93 -15.64 12.51 -24.11
N LYS A 94 -14.32 12.74 -24.18
CA LYS A 94 -13.69 13.33 -25.39
C LYS A 94 -13.82 12.44 -26.62
N SER A 95 -13.77 11.11 -26.48
CA SER A 95 -14.05 10.19 -27.58
C SER A 95 -15.51 10.18 -28.02
N SER A 96 -16.45 10.51 -27.13
CA SER A 96 -17.89 10.57 -27.45
C SER A 96 -18.28 11.89 -28.14
N VAL A 97 -17.59 12.99 -27.83
CA VAL A 97 -17.84 14.31 -28.43
C VAL A 97 -17.26 14.44 -29.85
N LYS A 98 -16.23 13.66 -30.20
CA LYS A 98 -15.65 13.65 -31.57
C LYS A 98 -16.45 12.85 -32.61
N VAL A 99 -17.57 12.23 -32.20
CA VAL A 99 -18.41 11.38 -33.08
C VAL A 99 -19.66 12.13 -33.58
N PHE A 100 -19.79 13.42 -33.28
CA PHE A 100 -20.81 14.31 -33.84
C PHE A 100 -20.18 15.38 -34.72
#